data_AF-A0A9D4KFH6-F1
#
_entry.id   AF-A0A9D4KFH6-F1
#
_cell.length_a   1.000
_cell.length_b   1.000
_cell.length_c   1.000
_cell.angle_alpha   90.00
_cell.angle_beta   90.00
_cell.angle_gamma   90.00
#
_symmetry.space_group_name_H-M   'P 1'
#
loop_
_entity.id
_entity.type
_entity.pdbx_description
1 polymer ?
#
loop_
_entity_poly.entity_id
_entity_poly.type
_entity_poly.pdbx_seq_one_letter_code
_entity_poly.pdbx_strand_id
1 'polypeptide(L)'
;MADKQSLNSYKDRLEKKERKRYEEKISLIGGRDPYALSKGDLASDNKCLPSVIYIDIVNYKINNNSVYTFEHLKTYKSMEAINQLAGGWVRDVQSMTVNDNV
;
A
#
# COMPACT_ATOMS: atom_id res chain seq x y z
N MET A 1 -6.55 -32.78 4.34
CA MET A 1 -7.51 -32.29 3.33
C MET A 1 -8.16 -31.06 3.93
N ALA A 2 -7.78 -29.87 3.48
CA ALA A 2 -8.41 -28.62 3.86
C ALA A 2 -8.63 -27.85 2.57
N ASP A 3 -9.89 -27.51 2.32
CA ASP A 3 -10.41 -27.01 1.06
C ASP A 3 -9.67 -25.78 0.60
N LYS A 4 -9.03 -25.88 -0.58
CA LYS A 4 -8.63 -24.73 -1.39
C LYS A 4 -9.90 -24.07 -1.88
N GLN A 5 -10.55 -23.31 -1.00
CA GLN A 5 -11.64 -22.43 -1.39
C GLN A 5 -11.07 -21.51 -2.47
N SER A 6 -11.54 -21.69 -3.70
CA SER A 6 -11.22 -20.85 -4.84
C SER A 6 -11.58 -19.41 -4.47
N LEU A 7 -10.63 -18.67 -3.89
CA LEU A 7 -10.77 -17.26 -3.57
C LEU A 7 -10.98 -16.56 -4.90
N ASN A 8 -12.22 -16.16 -5.16
CA ASN A 8 -12.52 -15.23 -6.24
C ASN A 8 -11.60 -14.01 -6.04
N SER A 9 -10.70 -13.74 -6.98
CA SER A 9 -9.70 -12.69 -6.81
C SER A 9 -10.42 -11.36 -6.58
N TYR A 10 -9.88 -10.46 -5.76
CA TYR A 10 -10.47 -9.12 -5.55
C TYR A 10 -10.79 -8.45 -6.89
N LYS A 11 -9.92 -8.68 -7.88
CA LYS A 11 -10.07 -8.29 -9.28
C LYS A 11 -11.41 -8.68 -9.92
N ASP A 12 -11.92 -9.87 -9.61
CA ASP A 12 -13.12 -10.43 -10.24
C ASP A 12 -14.42 -9.85 -9.66
N ARG A 13 -14.31 -9.18 -8.50
CA ARG A 13 -15.42 -8.48 -7.84
C ARG A 13 -15.57 -7.02 -8.28
N LEU A 14 -14.61 -6.50 -9.04
CA LEU A 14 -14.60 -5.12 -9.52
C LEU A 14 -15.46 -4.96 -10.78
N GLU A 15 -16.08 -3.79 -10.92
CA GLU A 15 -16.77 -3.44 -12.16
C GLU A 15 -15.79 -3.29 -13.34
N LYS A 16 -16.28 -3.43 -14.57
CA LYS A 16 -15.43 -3.42 -15.79
C LYS A 16 -14.46 -2.23 -15.86
N LYS A 17 -14.93 -1.02 -15.50
CA LYS A 17 -14.09 0.21 -15.52
C LYS A 17 -13.01 0.16 -14.45
N GLU A 18 -13.35 -0.28 -13.25
CA GLU A 18 -12.44 -0.34 -12.11
C GLU A 18 -11.43 -1.48 -12.27
N ARG A 19 -11.88 -2.63 -12.77
CA ARG A 19 -11.04 -3.77 -13.10
C ARG A 19 -9.97 -3.41 -14.11
N LYS A 20 -10.33 -2.65 -15.17
CA LYS A 20 -9.36 -2.17 -16.14
C LYS A 20 -8.29 -1.29 -15.50
N ARG A 21 -8.68 -0.31 -14.67
CA ARG A 21 -7.73 0.57 -13.95
C ARG A 21 -6.85 -0.22 -12.98
N TYR A 22 -7.41 -1.26 -12.36
CA TYR A 22 -6.68 -2.13 -11.45
C TYR A 22 -5.67 -3.00 -12.21
N GLU A 23 -6.05 -3.58 -13.35
CA GLU A 23 -5.15 -4.31 -14.25
C GLU A 23 -4.00 -3.45 -14.77
N GLU A 24 -4.30 -2.21 -15.19
CA GLU A 24 -3.30 -1.22 -15.63
C GLU A 24 -2.32 -0.85 -14.51
N LYS A 25 -2.77 -0.80 -13.25
CA LYS A 25 -1.88 -0.55 -12.12
C LYS A 25 -1.03 -1.76 -11.77
N ILE A 26 -1.61 -2.96 -11.83
CA ILE A 26 -0.90 -4.20 -11.57
C ILE A 26 0.19 -4.45 -12.61
N SER A 27 -0.05 -4.10 -13.88
CA SER A 27 0.97 -4.24 -14.92
C SER A 27 2.20 -3.36 -14.64
N LEU A 28 2.03 -2.18 -14.03
CA LEU A 28 3.15 -1.31 -13.63
C LEU A 28 4.01 -1.94 -12.53
N ILE A 29 3.49 -2.86 -11.72
CA ILE A 29 4.21 -3.56 -10.64
C ILE A 29 4.52 -5.01 -11.03
N GLY A 30 4.82 -5.25 -12.32
CA GLY A 30 5.29 -6.56 -12.79
C GLY A 30 4.22 -7.66 -12.71
N GLY A 31 2.93 -7.31 -12.69
CA GLY A 31 1.85 -8.29 -12.67
C GLY A 31 1.54 -8.89 -11.29
N ARG A 32 2.20 -8.42 -10.22
CA ARG A 32 2.01 -8.94 -8.86
C ARG A 32 0.84 -8.26 -8.15
N ASP A 33 -0.18 -9.02 -7.80
CA ASP A 33 -1.32 -8.51 -7.03
C ASP A 33 -0.98 -8.43 -5.53
N PRO A 34 -1.06 -7.25 -4.89
CA PRO A 34 -0.84 -7.10 -3.44
C PRO A 34 -1.69 -8.02 -2.57
N TYR A 35 -2.91 -8.37 -3.01
CA TYR A 35 -3.80 -9.25 -2.26
C TYR A 35 -3.47 -10.74 -2.42
N ALA A 36 -2.62 -11.09 -3.38
CA ALA A 36 -2.18 -12.46 -3.63
C ALA A 36 -0.78 -12.75 -3.05
N LEU A 37 -0.09 -11.75 -2.50
CA LEU A 37 1.24 -11.91 -1.93
C LEU A 37 1.20 -12.74 -0.65
N SER A 38 2.11 -13.71 -0.54
CA SER A 38 2.33 -14.45 0.70
C SER A 38 3.43 -13.80 1.53
N LYS A 39 3.41 -14.02 2.85
CA LYS A 39 4.46 -13.53 3.76
C LYS A 39 5.86 -14.05 3.39
N GLY A 40 5.95 -15.19 2.72
CA GLY A 40 7.22 -15.77 2.26
C GLY A 40 7.84 -15.02 1.08
N ASP A 41 7.04 -14.26 0.34
CA ASP A 41 7.51 -13.47 -0.80
C ASP A 41 8.06 -12.09 -0.39
N LEU A 42 7.93 -11.75 0.90
CA LEU A 42 8.26 -10.43 1.45
C LEU A 42 9.50 -10.50 2.36
N ALA A 43 10.37 -9.52 2.22
CA ALA A 43 11.53 -9.34 3.08
C ALA A 43 11.15 -8.53 4.33
N SER A 44 11.59 -8.99 5.51
CA SER A 44 11.44 -8.27 6.78
C SER A 44 12.68 -7.45 7.16
N ASP A 45 13.63 -7.26 6.22
CA ASP A 45 14.83 -6.44 6.49
C ASP A 45 14.47 -4.95 6.45
N ASN A 46 14.87 -4.23 7.49
CA ASN A 46 14.68 -2.78 7.60
C ASN A 46 15.46 -2.01 6.51
N LYS A 47 16.54 -2.61 5.96
CA LYS A 47 17.30 -2.02 4.84
C LYS A 47 16.51 -1.98 3.53
N CYS A 48 15.48 -2.82 3.38
CA CYS A 48 14.63 -2.84 2.20
C CYS A 48 13.55 -1.74 2.24
N LEU A 49 13.37 -1.08 3.39
CA LEU A 49 12.49 0.08 3.49
C LEU A 49 13.19 1.34 2.95
N PRO A 50 12.44 2.25 2.31
CA PRO A 50 13.02 3.53 1.88
C PRO A 50 13.54 4.30 3.09
N SER A 51 14.72 4.92 2.93
CA SER A 51 15.22 5.85 3.93
C SER A 51 14.34 7.10 3.93
N VAL A 52 13.64 7.32 5.05
CA VAL A 52 12.73 8.46 5.22
C VAL A 52 13.28 9.34 6.33
N ILE A 53 13.49 10.63 6.02
CA ILE A 53 13.93 11.62 7.00
C ILE A 53 12.68 12.29 7.59
N TYR A 54 12.80 12.81 8.82
CA TYR A 54 11.71 13.56 9.47
C TYR A 54 11.11 14.66 8.58
N ILE A 55 11.95 15.36 7.79
CA ILE A 55 11.53 16.40 6.85
C ILE A 55 10.57 15.84 5.80
N ASP A 56 10.82 14.62 5.29
CA ASP A 56 9.95 13.96 4.31
C ASP A 56 8.57 13.66 4.90
N ILE A 57 8.53 13.23 6.17
CA ILE A 57 7.28 12.97 6.90
C ILE A 57 6.49 14.28 7.09
N VAL A 58 7.17 15.36 7.48
CA VAL A 58 6.54 16.67 7.66
C VAL A 58 6.04 17.22 6.33
N ASN A 59 6.83 17.14 5.27
CA ASN A 59 6.43 17.55 3.93
C ASN A 59 5.25 16.73 3.41
N TYR A 60 5.25 15.42 3.60
CA TYR A 60 4.10 14.58 3.25
C TYR A 60 2.84 14.95 4.03
N LYS A 61 2.99 15.32 5.32
CA LYS A 61 1.86 15.69 6.16
C LYS A 61 1.28 17.07 5.85
N ILE A 62 2.14 18.05 5.59
CA ILE A 62 1.79 19.47 5.46
C ILE A 62 1.58 19.86 4.00
N ASN A 63 2.44 19.40 3.08
CA ASN A 63 2.49 19.88 1.70
C ASN A 63 1.75 18.98 0.70
N ASN A 64 1.30 17.79 1.11
CA ASN A 64 0.53 16.91 0.24
C ASN A 64 -0.94 17.35 0.20
N ASN A 65 -1.18 18.50 -0.44
CA ASN A 65 -2.50 19.10 -0.60
C ASN A 65 -3.35 18.25 -1.53
N SER A 66 -4.39 17.62 -0.97
CA SER A 66 -5.58 17.29 -1.78
C SER A 66 -6.22 18.61 -2.20
N VAL A 67 -6.65 18.71 -3.46
CA VAL A 67 -7.19 19.94 -4.11
C VAL A 67 -8.47 20.48 -3.43
N TYR A 68 -8.95 19.83 -2.37
CA TYR A 68 -10.22 20.14 -1.72
C TYR A 68 -10.05 20.52 -0.24
N THR A 69 -10.28 21.82 0.02
CA THR A 69 -10.66 22.50 1.28
C THR A 69 -9.56 22.86 2.29
N PHE A 70 -9.56 24.16 2.63
CA PHE A 70 -8.63 24.88 3.51
C PHE A 70 -8.63 24.41 4.98
N GLU A 71 -9.66 23.67 5.42
CA GLU A 71 -9.79 23.17 6.80
C GLU A 71 -9.12 21.79 7.03
N HIS A 72 -8.62 21.13 5.98
CA HIS A 72 -8.04 19.78 6.04
C HIS A 72 -6.50 19.74 5.92
N LEU A 73 -5.80 20.80 6.35
CA LEU A 73 -4.31 20.86 6.40
C LEU A 73 -3.66 19.71 7.19
N LYS A 74 -4.44 18.98 8.00
CA LYS A 74 -4.04 17.65 8.48
C LYS A 74 -4.55 16.63 7.47
N THR A 75 -3.65 16.10 6.65
CA THR A 75 -3.90 14.95 5.77
C THR A 75 -4.66 13.86 6.54
N TYR A 76 -5.99 13.80 6.39
CA TYR A 76 -6.86 12.94 7.20
C TYR A 76 -6.40 11.47 7.18
N LYS A 77 -6.03 10.97 5.99
CA LYS A 77 -5.53 9.62 5.78
C LYS A 77 -4.18 9.35 6.45
N SER A 78 -3.30 10.35 6.52
CA SER A 78 -1.99 10.19 7.17
C SER A 78 -2.14 10.14 8.70
N MET A 79 -3.09 10.92 9.25
CA MET A 79 -3.41 10.92 10.66
C MET A 79 -4.11 9.63 11.09
N GLU A 80 -5.00 9.10 10.25
CA GLU A 80 -5.63 7.80 10.47
C GLU A 80 -4.59 6.66 10.50
N ALA A 81 -3.65 6.64 9.56
CA ALA A 81 -2.57 5.65 9.54
C ALA A 81 -1.71 5.70 10.82
N ILE A 82 -1.42 6.90 11.34
CA ILE A 82 -0.70 7.05 12.61
C ILE A 82 -1.53 6.56 13.79
N ASN A 83 -2.82 6.86 13.81
CA ASN A 83 -3.71 6.38 14.86
C ASN A 83 -3.82 4.85 14.84
N GLN A 84 -3.83 4.22 13.67
CA GLN A 84 -3.81 2.76 13.54
C GLN A 84 -2.49 2.17 14.06
N LEU A 85 -1.35 2.80 13.74
CA LEU A 85 -0.04 2.40 14.28
C LEU A 85 0.01 2.55 15.80
N ALA A 86 -0.36 3.72 16.33
CA ALA A 86 -0.39 4.01 17.77
C ALA A 86 -1.40 3.13 18.52
N GLY A 87 -2.51 2.78 17.88
CA GLY A 87 -3.52 1.85 18.38
C GLY A 87 -3.11 0.38 18.30
N GLY A 88 -1.89 0.06 17.85
CA GLY A 88 -1.36 -1.32 17.80
C GLY A 88 -1.98 -2.20 16.70
N TRP A 89 -2.64 -1.60 15.70
CA TRP A 89 -3.21 -2.35 14.58
C TRP A 89 -2.14 -2.85 13.60
N VAL A 90 -1.03 -2.12 13.50
CA VAL A 90 0.13 -2.51 12.69
C VAL A 90 1.11 -3.27 13.58
N ARG A 91 1.35 -4.55 13.26
CA ARG A 91 2.21 -5.44 14.07
C ARG A 91 3.58 -5.69 13.46
N ASP A 92 3.67 -5.68 12.15
CA ASP A 92 4.87 -6.01 11.40
C ASP A 92 4.86 -5.26 10.06
N VAL A 93 6.05 -4.98 9.53
CA VAL A 93 6.25 -4.32 8.25
C VAL A 93 7.21 -5.16 7.44
N GLN A 94 6.74 -5.59 6.27
CA GLN A 94 7.54 -6.33 5.30
C GLN A 94 7.53 -5.58 3.97
N SER A 95 8.54 -5.80 3.15
CA SER A 95 8.75 -5.08 1.89
C SER A 95 9.14 -6.02 0.76
N MET A 96 8.86 -5.62 -0.46
CA MET A 96 9.28 -6.30 -1.68
C MET A 96 9.67 -5.24 -2.69
N THR A 97 10.84 -5.39 -3.30
CA THR A 97 11.22 -4.56 -4.43
C THR A 97 10.62 -5.14 -5.70
N VAL A 98 10.01 -4.25 -6.49
CA VAL A 98 9.34 -4.61 -7.74
C VAL A 98 9.93 -3.74 -8.83
N ASN A 99 10.28 -4.37 -9.96
CA ASN A 99 11.01 -3.75 -11.07
C ASN A 99 12.39 -3.20 -10.67
N ASP A 100 13.26 -4.05 -10.13
CA ASP A 100 14.70 -3.77 -10.05
C ASP A 100 15.30 -3.75 -11.46
N ASN A 101 15.09 -2.64 -12.18
CA ASN A 101 15.88 -2.30 -13.35
C ASN A 101 17.08 -1.45 -12.88
N VAL A 102 17.99 -2.09 -12.12
CA VAL A 102 19.32 -1.56 -11.81
C VAL A 102 20.35 -2.46 -12.46
#